data_AF-A0AA38FXC2-F1
#
_entry.id   AF-A0AA38FXC2-F1
#
_cell.length_a   1.000
_cell.length_b   1.000
_cell.length_c   1.000
_cell.angle_alpha   90.00
_cell.angle_beta   90.00
_cell.angle_gamma   90.00
#
_symmetry.space_group_name_H-M   'P 1'
#
loop_
_entity.id
_entity.type
_entity.pdbx_description
1 polymer ?
#
loop_
_entity_poly.entity_id
_entity_poly.type
_entity_poly.pdbx_seq_one_letter_code
_entity_poly.pdbx_strand_id
1 'polypeptide(L)'
;TVWTATAHIVTAVIGAGVLSLAWSIAQLGWIAGPLAMIVFAFITLYSSSLLADCYMFPDPVTGPNRNYTYKDAVTVYLGARKAWLCGLVQYINLYGTGVAYIITASISMRAIRKSNCYHKYGHDFPCNYSEYTYMILFGILQIILSQIPNFDQIWWLSTVAAIMSFSYSSIGLGLGIAKVIEHGQFYGSIKGISVTNTLTTAQKVWRIFQALGDIAFAYPYSFIVIEIEDTLKSAPPENRTMKKASFISITITTFFYMLCGCFGYAAFGDNAPGNLLTGFGFYEPYWLIDFANACIAVHLVGAYQ
;
A
#
# COMPACT_ATOMS: atom_id res chain seq x y z
N THR A 1 5.81 -10.13 18.92
CA THR A 1 4.79 -9.61 19.88
C THR A 1 3.67 -8.96 19.08
N VAL A 2 2.57 -8.53 19.71
CA VAL A 2 1.50 -7.79 19.00
C VAL A 2 2.07 -6.59 18.26
N TRP A 3 2.93 -5.78 18.91
CA TRP A 3 3.50 -4.57 18.30
C TRP A 3 4.44 -4.84 17.12
N THR A 4 5.29 -5.86 17.20
CA THR A 4 6.18 -6.20 16.06
C THR A 4 5.36 -6.73 14.89
N ALA A 5 4.36 -7.59 15.13
CA ALA A 5 3.45 -8.03 14.06
C ALA A 5 2.63 -6.87 13.50
N THR A 6 2.14 -5.96 14.34
CA THR A 6 1.47 -4.74 13.88
C THR A 6 2.38 -3.93 12.96
N ALA A 7 3.66 -3.77 13.28
CA ALA A 7 4.63 -3.08 12.43
C ALA A 7 4.86 -3.81 11.11
N HIS A 8 5.03 -5.14 11.11
CA HIS A 8 5.16 -5.93 9.88
C HIS A 8 3.91 -5.80 8.99
N ILE A 9 2.71 -5.93 9.57
CA ILE A 9 1.46 -5.78 8.83
C ILE A 9 1.33 -4.35 8.29
N VAL A 10 1.62 -3.32 9.10
CA VAL A 10 1.56 -1.93 8.63
C VAL A 10 2.52 -1.69 7.48
N THR A 11 3.75 -2.18 7.57
CA THR A 11 4.76 -2.06 6.50
C THR A 11 4.35 -2.77 5.21
N ALA A 12 3.69 -3.93 5.33
CA ALA A 12 3.17 -4.66 4.20
C ALA A 12 1.92 -4.03 3.59
N VAL A 13 1.06 -3.41 4.42
CA VAL A 13 -0.22 -2.85 3.98
C VAL A 13 -0.05 -1.42 3.50
N ILE A 14 0.40 -0.52 4.37
CA ILE A 14 0.70 0.86 4.00
C ILE A 14 1.86 0.76 3.03
N GLY A 15 1.72 1.32 1.83
CA GLY A 15 2.70 1.22 0.75
C GLY A 15 2.31 2.13 -0.41
N ALA A 16 2.68 1.75 -1.63
CA ALA A 16 2.30 2.50 -2.83
C ALA A 16 0.79 2.73 -2.96
N GLY A 17 -0.03 1.79 -2.47
CA GLY A 17 -1.49 1.84 -2.60
C GLY A 17 -2.16 3.05 -1.95
N VAL A 18 -1.61 3.64 -0.88
CA VAL A 18 -2.22 4.83 -0.25
C VAL A 18 -2.17 6.07 -1.16
N LEU A 19 -1.16 6.14 -2.02
CA LEU A 19 -0.90 7.31 -2.86
C LEU A 19 -1.92 7.41 -4.01
N SER A 20 -2.49 6.30 -4.45
CA SER A 20 -3.47 6.21 -5.54
C SER A 20 -4.92 6.30 -5.07
N LEU A 21 -5.18 6.20 -3.76
CA LEU A 21 -6.55 6.21 -3.21
C LEU A 21 -7.35 7.47 -3.56
N ALA A 22 -6.71 8.63 -3.63
CA ALA A 22 -7.37 9.87 -4.05
C ALA A 22 -7.90 9.77 -5.49
N TRP A 23 -7.11 9.18 -6.39
CA TRP A 23 -7.54 8.90 -7.77
C TRP A 23 -8.65 7.85 -7.82
N SER A 24 -8.57 6.81 -6.99
CA SER A 24 -9.61 5.77 -6.90
C SER A 24 -10.94 6.32 -6.41
N ILE A 25 -10.94 7.19 -5.39
CA ILE A 25 -12.15 7.90 -4.98
C ILE A 25 -12.61 8.86 -6.09
N ALA A 26 -11.73 9.49 -6.86
CA ALA A 26 -12.16 10.29 -8.01
C ALA A 26 -12.89 9.47 -9.07
N GLN A 27 -12.52 8.20 -9.28
CA GLN A 27 -13.24 7.33 -10.23
C GLN A 27 -14.62 6.90 -9.70
N LEU A 28 -14.74 6.68 -8.39
CA LEU A 28 -15.93 6.10 -7.76
C LEU A 28 -16.91 7.16 -7.21
N GLY A 29 -16.40 8.30 -6.75
CA GLY A 29 -17.10 9.39 -6.10
C GLY A 29 -17.17 9.29 -4.58
N TRP A 30 -17.76 10.34 -3.97
CA TRP A 30 -17.83 10.54 -2.51
C TRP A 30 -18.53 9.43 -1.72
N ILE A 31 -19.38 8.62 -2.36
CA ILE A 31 -20.07 7.52 -1.68
C ILE A 31 -19.38 6.18 -1.95
N ALA A 32 -19.28 5.80 -3.22
CA ALA A 32 -18.79 4.48 -3.60
C ALA A 32 -17.31 4.29 -3.28
N GLY A 33 -16.48 5.34 -3.33
CA GLY A 33 -15.06 5.29 -3.00
C GLY A 33 -14.82 4.90 -1.53
N PRO A 34 -15.22 5.74 -0.57
CA PRO A 34 -15.07 5.41 0.85
C PRO A 34 -15.75 4.11 1.27
N LEU A 35 -16.94 3.81 0.72
CA LEU A 35 -17.64 2.55 1.00
C LEU A 35 -16.82 1.34 0.52
N ALA A 36 -16.27 1.38 -0.69
CA ALA A 36 -15.43 0.31 -1.20
C ALA A 36 -14.21 0.08 -0.30
N MET A 37 -13.57 1.15 0.20
CA MET A 37 -12.43 1.04 1.12
C MET A 37 -12.79 0.33 2.42
N ILE A 38 -13.95 0.64 3.02
CA ILE A 38 -14.45 -0.03 4.22
C ILE A 38 -14.75 -1.51 3.93
N VAL A 39 -15.38 -1.81 2.80
CA VAL A 39 -15.69 -3.18 2.38
C VAL A 39 -14.41 -4.00 2.19
N PHE A 40 -13.41 -3.47 1.49
CA PHE A 40 -12.13 -4.16 1.30
C PHE A 40 -11.37 -4.31 2.62
N ALA A 41 -11.38 -3.32 3.51
CA ALA A 41 -10.82 -3.45 4.86
C ALA A 41 -11.47 -4.60 5.65
N PHE A 42 -12.81 -4.72 5.58
CA PHE A 42 -13.54 -5.82 6.21
C PHE A 42 -13.21 -7.18 5.59
N ILE A 43 -13.17 -7.29 4.26
CA ILE A 43 -12.77 -8.51 3.54
C ILE A 43 -11.36 -8.93 3.97
N THR A 44 -10.44 -7.99 4.08
CA THR A 44 -9.07 -8.26 4.51
C THR A 44 -9.02 -8.71 5.97
N LEU A 45 -9.75 -8.05 6.89
CA LEU A 45 -9.87 -8.48 8.29
C LEU A 45 -10.41 -9.90 8.43
N TYR A 46 -11.46 -10.20 7.67
CA TYR A 46 -12.12 -11.50 7.71
C TYR A 46 -11.21 -12.59 7.14
N SER A 47 -10.64 -12.37 5.97
CA SER A 47 -9.75 -13.34 5.32
C SER A 47 -8.46 -13.57 6.12
N SER A 48 -7.84 -12.52 6.68
CA SER A 48 -6.66 -12.67 7.55
C SER A 48 -6.98 -13.41 8.84
N SER A 49 -8.17 -13.20 9.41
CA SER A 49 -8.59 -13.91 10.62
C SER A 49 -8.79 -15.40 10.38
N LEU A 50 -9.34 -15.78 9.21
CA LEU A 50 -9.45 -17.18 8.81
C LEU A 50 -8.08 -17.80 8.58
N LEU A 51 -7.18 -17.10 7.87
CA LEU A 51 -5.83 -17.60 7.60
C LEU A 51 -5.01 -17.77 8.87
N ALA A 52 -5.20 -16.91 9.87
CA ALA A 52 -4.53 -17.05 11.15
C ALA A 52 -4.93 -18.33 11.90
N ASP A 53 -6.19 -18.77 11.78
CA ASP A 53 -6.62 -20.06 12.33
C ASP A 53 -6.05 -21.25 11.54
N CYS A 54 -5.63 -21.04 10.30
CA CYS A 54 -5.02 -22.08 9.46
C CYS A 54 -3.51 -22.27 9.73
N TYR A 55 -2.88 -21.43 10.56
CA TYR A 55 -1.46 -21.59 10.91
C TYR A 55 -1.19 -22.93 11.61
N MET A 56 -2.07 -23.33 12.52
CA MET A 56 -2.01 -24.63 13.22
C MET A 56 -3.03 -25.61 12.65
N PHE A 57 -2.69 -26.90 12.68
CA PHE A 57 -3.56 -27.99 12.22
C PHE A 57 -3.51 -29.20 13.17
N PRO A 58 -4.64 -29.90 13.45
CA PRO A 58 -6.01 -29.65 12.94
C PRO A 58 -6.81 -28.65 13.78
N ASP A 59 -6.34 -28.31 14.98
CA ASP A 59 -6.94 -27.29 15.84
C ASP A 59 -6.12 -25.99 15.76
N PRO A 60 -6.76 -24.82 15.68
CA PRO A 60 -6.08 -23.52 15.51
C PRO A 60 -5.26 -23.08 16.73
N VAL A 61 -5.39 -23.75 17.89
CA VAL A 61 -4.67 -23.40 19.13
C VAL A 61 -3.83 -24.56 19.64
N THR A 62 -4.35 -25.78 19.59
CA THR A 62 -3.68 -26.98 20.14
C THR A 62 -3.22 -27.96 19.08
N GLY A 63 -3.29 -27.61 17.79
CA GLY A 63 -2.80 -28.45 16.70
C GLY A 63 -1.31 -28.77 16.86
N PRO A 64 -0.86 -30.01 16.65
CA PRO A 64 0.55 -30.37 16.79
C PRO A 64 1.40 -29.91 15.59
N ASN A 65 0.77 -29.55 14.46
CA ASN A 65 1.46 -29.22 13.21
C ASN A 65 1.33 -27.73 12.87
N ARG A 66 2.43 -27.12 12.45
CA ARG A 66 2.52 -25.74 11.96
C ARG A 66 2.59 -25.72 10.44
N ASN A 67 1.84 -24.81 9.84
CA ASN A 67 1.95 -24.44 8.43
C ASN A 67 2.79 -23.17 8.34
N TYR A 68 4.00 -23.27 7.79
CA TYR A 68 4.95 -22.15 7.72
C TYR A 68 4.65 -21.20 6.56
N THR A 69 3.93 -21.67 5.54
CA THR A 69 3.56 -20.86 4.37
C THR A 69 2.08 -20.98 4.04
N TYR A 70 1.55 -19.98 3.35
CA TYR A 70 0.18 -20.03 2.80
C TYR A 70 -0.07 -21.31 1.99
N LYS A 71 0.90 -21.70 1.16
CA LYS A 71 0.79 -22.89 0.30
C LYS A 71 0.73 -24.18 1.12
N ASP A 72 1.45 -24.27 2.23
CA ASP A 72 1.40 -25.43 3.13
C ASP A 72 0.01 -25.56 3.76
N ALA A 73 -0.53 -24.45 4.28
CA ALA A 73 -1.86 -24.42 4.85
C ALA A 73 -2.92 -24.86 3.82
N VAL A 74 -2.88 -24.33 2.60
CA VAL A 74 -3.80 -24.75 1.54
C VAL A 74 -3.59 -26.23 1.19
N THR A 75 -2.36 -26.75 1.21
CA THR A 75 -2.08 -28.15 0.91
C THR A 75 -2.72 -29.08 1.94
N VAL A 76 -2.58 -28.76 3.23
CA VAL A 76 -3.12 -29.58 4.33
C VAL A 76 -4.65 -29.52 4.37
N TYR A 77 -5.25 -28.34 4.21
CA TYR A 77 -6.71 -28.17 4.32
C TYR A 77 -7.48 -28.51 3.03
N LEU A 78 -6.90 -28.24 1.86
CA LEU A 78 -7.61 -28.26 0.57
C LEU A 78 -6.98 -29.20 -0.48
N GLY A 79 -5.79 -29.73 -0.21
CA GLY A 79 -5.09 -30.68 -1.08
C GLY A 79 -4.24 -30.03 -2.18
N ALA A 80 -3.35 -30.84 -2.76
CA ALA A 80 -2.27 -30.37 -3.65
C ALA A 80 -2.74 -29.59 -4.89
N ARG A 81 -3.86 -29.99 -5.52
CA ARG A 81 -4.38 -29.28 -6.73
C ARG A 81 -4.81 -27.86 -6.42
N LYS A 82 -5.52 -27.66 -5.31
CA LYS A 82 -5.96 -26.33 -4.87
C LYS A 82 -4.79 -25.50 -4.37
N ALA A 83 -3.82 -26.11 -3.70
CA ALA A 83 -2.58 -25.45 -3.31
C ALA A 83 -1.77 -24.94 -4.49
N TRP A 84 -1.71 -25.71 -5.58
CA TRP A 84 -1.04 -25.26 -6.81
C TRP A 84 -1.76 -24.04 -7.43
N LEU A 85 -3.09 -24.07 -7.54
CA LEU A 85 -3.87 -22.94 -8.07
C LEU A 85 -3.76 -21.70 -7.19
N CYS A 86 -3.92 -21.85 -5.87
CA CYS A 86 -3.82 -20.74 -4.93
C CYS A 86 -2.40 -20.17 -4.88
N GLY A 87 -1.38 -21.03 -4.95
CA GLY A 87 0.01 -20.62 -5.06
C GLY A 87 0.28 -19.81 -6.33
N LEU A 88 -0.25 -20.22 -7.48
CA LEU A 88 -0.12 -19.45 -8.72
C LEU A 88 -0.69 -18.03 -8.56
N VAL A 89 -1.88 -17.89 -7.97
CA VAL A 89 -2.49 -16.58 -7.69
C VAL A 89 -1.65 -15.76 -6.71
N GLN A 90 -1.14 -16.38 -5.64
CA GLN A 90 -0.25 -15.74 -4.67
C GLN A 90 1.02 -15.20 -5.34
N TYR A 91 1.70 -16.00 -6.15
CA TYR A 91 2.92 -15.58 -6.85
C TYR A 91 2.69 -14.44 -7.84
N ILE A 92 1.55 -14.43 -8.55
CA ILE A 92 1.17 -13.31 -9.43
C ILE A 92 1.01 -12.01 -8.63
N ASN A 93 0.38 -12.07 -7.45
CA ASN A 93 0.22 -10.91 -6.57
C ASN A 93 1.57 -10.42 -6.02
N LEU A 94 2.44 -11.33 -5.57
CA LEU A 94 3.78 -11.00 -5.09
C LEU A 94 4.62 -10.34 -6.19
N TYR A 95 4.61 -10.91 -7.41
CA TYR A 95 5.28 -10.33 -8.57
C TYR A 95 4.75 -8.93 -8.90
N GLY A 96 3.43 -8.76 -8.98
CA GLY A 96 2.80 -7.46 -9.23
C GLY A 96 3.17 -6.42 -8.17
N THR A 97 3.21 -6.82 -6.90
CA THR A 97 3.64 -5.97 -5.78
C THR A 97 5.09 -5.52 -5.95
N GLY A 98 6.00 -6.45 -6.29
CA GLY A 98 7.40 -6.14 -6.57
C GLY A 98 7.57 -5.13 -7.70
N VAL A 99 6.83 -5.31 -8.80
CA VAL A 99 6.82 -4.35 -9.93
C VAL A 99 6.29 -2.98 -9.50
N ALA A 100 5.19 -2.94 -8.74
CA ALA A 100 4.63 -1.70 -8.22
C ALA A 100 5.63 -0.95 -7.32
N TYR A 101 6.39 -1.67 -6.49
CA TYR A 101 7.43 -1.08 -5.64
C TYR A 101 8.58 -0.48 -6.46
N ILE A 102 9.07 -1.19 -7.48
CA ILE A 102 10.11 -0.65 -8.39
C ILE A 102 9.63 0.65 -9.03
N ILE A 103 8.43 0.66 -9.60
CA ILE A 103 7.87 1.84 -10.29
C ILE A 103 7.70 2.99 -9.30
N THR A 104 7.10 2.74 -8.15
CA THR A 104 6.80 3.77 -7.16
C THR A 104 8.07 4.38 -6.58
N ALA A 105 9.04 3.55 -6.16
CA ALA A 105 10.34 4.03 -5.68
C ALA A 105 11.05 4.88 -6.73
N SER A 106 11.00 4.46 -8.01
CA SER A 106 11.64 5.18 -9.11
C SER A 106 10.99 6.53 -9.39
N ILE A 107 9.65 6.59 -9.37
CA ILE A 107 8.90 7.84 -9.52
C ILE A 107 9.24 8.80 -8.38
N SER A 108 9.31 8.31 -7.14
CA SER A 108 9.65 9.11 -5.96
C SER A 108 11.09 9.64 -6.02
N MET A 109 12.07 8.80 -6.38
CA MET A 109 13.46 9.25 -6.53
C MET A 109 13.64 10.26 -7.67
N ARG A 110 12.90 10.08 -8.77
CA ARG A 110 12.85 11.08 -9.86
C ARG A 110 12.22 12.38 -9.37
N ALA A 111 11.14 12.33 -8.59
CA ALA A 111 10.46 13.51 -8.07
C ALA A 111 11.42 14.38 -7.25
N ILE A 112 12.26 13.80 -6.39
CA ILE A 112 13.30 14.52 -5.64
C ILE A 112 14.25 15.27 -6.58
N ARG A 113 14.75 14.63 -7.64
CA ARG A 113 15.65 15.32 -8.59
C ARG A 113 14.96 16.43 -9.36
N LYS A 114 13.72 16.21 -9.76
CA LYS A 114 12.92 17.19 -10.49
C LYS A 114 12.63 18.41 -9.61
N SER A 115 12.26 18.20 -8.36
CA SER A 115 12.07 19.22 -7.32
C SER A 115 13.31 20.07 -7.12
N ASN A 116 14.46 19.45 -6.84
CA ASN A 116 15.74 20.16 -6.64
C ASN A 116 16.20 20.94 -7.89
N CYS A 117 15.92 20.42 -9.08
CA CYS A 117 16.20 21.12 -10.33
C CYS A 117 15.35 22.39 -10.47
N TYR A 118 14.04 22.30 -10.22
CA TYR A 118 13.16 23.48 -10.27
C TYR A 118 13.50 24.51 -9.20
N HIS A 119 13.88 24.08 -8.00
CA HIS A 119 14.32 25.00 -6.96
C HIS A 119 15.60 25.76 -7.38
N LYS A 120 16.55 25.07 -8.02
CA LYS A 120 17.83 25.66 -8.42
C LYS A 120 17.76 26.53 -9.67
N TYR A 121 16.98 26.12 -10.68
CA TYR A 121 16.99 26.72 -12.01
C TYR A 121 15.68 27.44 -12.37
N GLY A 122 14.67 27.39 -11.51
CA GLY A 122 13.33 27.90 -11.76
C GLY A 122 12.44 26.91 -12.52
N HIS A 123 11.12 27.11 -12.45
CA HIS A 123 10.12 26.23 -13.06
C HIS A 123 10.13 26.23 -14.60
N ASP A 124 10.69 27.26 -15.23
CA ASP A 124 10.80 27.38 -16.67
C ASP A 124 11.93 26.52 -17.27
N PHE A 125 12.81 25.97 -16.42
CA PHE A 125 13.90 25.12 -16.88
C PHE A 125 13.42 23.69 -17.18
N PRO A 126 13.83 23.07 -18.31
CA PRO A 126 13.42 21.71 -18.67
C PRO A 126 14.09 20.65 -17.78
N CYS A 127 13.53 20.41 -16.60
CA CYS A 127 13.98 19.40 -15.64
C CYS A 127 13.45 18.00 -16.00
N ASN A 128 13.96 17.42 -17.09
CA ASN A 128 13.61 16.08 -17.55
C ASN A 128 14.61 15.04 -17.08
N TYR A 129 14.13 14.11 -16.26
CA TYR A 129 14.90 12.98 -15.73
C TYR A 129 14.17 11.67 -16.03
N SER A 130 14.93 10.64 -16.39
CA SER A 130 14.40 9.30 -16.67
C SER A 130 14.23 8.48 -15.39
N GLU A 131 13.13 7.72 -15.31
CA GLU A 131 12.89 6.75 -14.23
C GLU A 131 13.76 5.49 -14.37
N TYR A 132 14.21 5.14 -15.59
CA TYR A 132 14.86 3.85 -15.86
C TYR A 132 16.10 3.61 -15.02
N THR A 133 16.90 4.65 -14.76
CA THR A 133 18.08 4.54 -13.89
C THR A 133 17.69 4.14 -12.48
N TYR A 134 16.63 4.74 -11.92
CA TYR A 134 16.17 4.39 -10.58
C TYR A 134 15.50 3.01 -10.53
N MET A 135 14.82 2.61 -11.60
CA MET A 135 14.22 1.27 -11.69
C MET A 135 15.30 0.19 -11.64
N ILE A 136 16.39 0.37 -12.39
CA ILE A 136 17.53 -0.56 -12.40
C ILE A 136 18.19 -0.59 -11.01
N LEU A 137 18.44 0.58 -10.39
CA LEU A 137 19.05 0.65 -9.07
C LEU A 137 18.19 -0.04 -7.99
N PHE A 138 16.89 0.20 -7.99
CA PHE A 138 15.97 -0.42 -7.04
C PHE A 138 15.84 -1.93 -7.29
N GLY A 139 15.84 -2.38 -8.54
CA GLY A 139 15.87 -3.80 -8.89
C GLY A 139 17.14 -4.51 -8.41
N ILE A 140 18.32 -3.88 -8.53
CA ILE A 140 19.57 -4.41 -7.95
C ILE A 140 19.45 -4.54 -6.43
N LEU A 141 18.90 -3.53 -5.77
CA LEU A 141 18.68 -3.56 -4.32
C LEU A 141 17.74 -4.70 -3.91
N GLN A 142 16.65 -4.91 -4.64
CA GLN A 142 15.73 -6.03 -4.43
C GLN A 142 16.41 -7.40 -4.60
N ILE A 143 17.30 -7.54 -5.60
CA ILE A 143 18.10 -8.77 -5.76
C ILE A 143 18.96 -9.00 -4.52
N ILE A 144 19.65 -7.98 -4.02
CA ILE A 144 20.48 -8.08 -2.80
C ILE A 144 19.63 -8.48 -1.60
N LEU A 145 18.48 -7.81 -1.40
CA LEU A 145 17.57 -8.10 -0.28
C LEU A 145 17.00 -9.53 -0.35
N SER A 146 16.72 -10.04 -1.55
CA SER A 146 16.20 -11.41 -1.72
C SER A 146 17.19 -12.50 -1.30
N GLN A 147 18.47 -12.16 -1.10
CA GLN A 147 19.47 -13.10 -0.60
C GLN A 147 19.47 -13.21 0.93
N ILE A 148 18.65 -12.43 1.64
CA ILE A 148 18.57 -12.45 3.10
C ILE A 148 17.43 -13.40 3.51
N PRO A 149 17.74 -14.57 4.11
CA PRO A 149 16.78 -15.67 4.19
C PRO A 149 15.74 -15.57 5.32
N ASN A 150 15.97 -14.79 6.39
CA ASN A 150 15.08 -14.82 7.57
C ASN A 150 14.59 -13.43 8.00
N PHE A 151 13.28 -13.34 8.29
CA PHE A 151 12.58 -12.14 8.78
C PHE A 151 12.95 -11.74 10.22
N ASP A 152 13.41 -12.68 11.05
CA ASP A 152 13.68 -12.50 12.48
C ASP A 152 14.79 -11.48 12.77
N GLN A 153 15.78 -11.38 11.88
CA GLN A 153 16.89 -10.43 12.00
C GLN A 153 16.55 -9.01 11.50
N ILE A 154 15.36 -8.82 10.91
CA ILE A 154 15.03 -7.64 10.10
C ILE A 154 13.80 -6.88 10.61
N TRP A 155 13.34 -7.18 11.84
CA TRP A 155 12.27 -6.44 12.53
C TRP A 155 12.50 -4.91 12.58
N TRP A 156 13.77 -4.49 12.64
CA TRP A 156 14.14 -3.08 12.66
C TRP A 156 13.84 -2.39 11.32
N LEU A 157 14.04 -3.08 10.19
CA LEU A 157 13.73 -2.55 8.86
C LEU A 157 12.23 -2.36 8.68
N SER A 158 11.44 -3.35 9.12
CA SER A 158 9.98 -3.24 9.13
C SER A 158 9.50 -2.10 10.03
N THR A 159 10.17 -1.85 11.16
CA THR A 159 9.85 -0.71 12.04
C THR A 159 10.16 0.62 11.37
N VAL A 160 11.33 0.75 10.73
CA VAL A 160 11.72 1.94 9.97
C VAL A 160 10.75 2.17 8.81
N ALA A 161 10.42 1.13 8.05
CA ALA A 161 9.47 1.21 6.95
C ALA A 161 8.08 1.66 7.42
N ALA A 162 7.58 1.14 8.55
CA ALA A 162 6.32 1.59 9.13
C ALA A 162 6.37 3.10 9.48
N ILE A 163 7.45 3.58 10.09
CA ILE A 163 7.64 5.00 10.41
C ILE A 163 7.66 5.86 9.13
N MET A 164 8.39 5.43 8.11
CA MET A 164 8.43 6.11 6.82
C MET A 164 7.04 6.16 6.16
N SER A 165 6.27 5.07 6.27
CA SER A 165 4.91 4.95 5.74
C SER A 165 3.94 5.97 6.33
N PHE A 166 3.96 6.13 7.66
CA PHE A 166 3.18 7.14 8.36
C PHE A 166 3.68 8.55 8.05
N SER A 167 4.99 8.74 7.88
CA SER A 167 5.59 10.04 7.60
C SER A 167 5.10 10.61 6.27
N TYR A 168 5.26 9.89 5.16
CA TYR A 168 4.80 10.41 3.87
C TYR A 168 3.26 10.47 3.78
N SER A 169 2.54 9.55 4.43
CA SER A 169 1.07 9.57 4.45
C SER A 169 0.55 10.80 5.21
N SER A 170 1.15 11.13 6.35
CA SER A 170 0.81 12.32 7.13
C SER A 170 1.15 13.61 6.40
N ILE A 171 2.27 13.65 5.68
CA ILE A 171 2.64 14.79 4.82
C ILE A 171 1.62 14.94 3.68
N GLY A 172 1.29 13.86 2.97
CA GLY A 172 0.29 13.88 1.90
C GLY A 172 -1.09 14.34 2.39
N LEU A 173 -1.50 13.87 3.56
CA LEU A 173 -2.73 14.32 4.23
C LEU A 173 -2.66 15.81 4.58
N GLY A 174 -1.59 16.27 5.22
CA GLY A 174 -1.41 17.66 5.61
C GLY A 174 -1.44 18.61 4.42
N LEU A 175 -0.75 18.25 3.33
CA LEU A 175 -0.79 18.99 2.06
C LEU A 175 -2.19 18.97 1.43
N GLY A 176 -2.90 17.84 1.49
CA GLY A 176 -4.29 17.73 1.03
C GLY A 176 -5.22 18.67 1.79
N ILE A 177 -5.14 18.68 3.13
CA ILE A 177 -5.91 19.58 3.99
C ILE A 177 -5.57 21.05 3.67
N ALA A 178 -4.28 21.39 3.57
CA ALA A 178 -3.85 22.74 3.25
C ALA A 178 -4.42 23.20 1.90
N LYS A 179 -4.46 22.32 0.89
CA LYS A 179 -4.99 22.63 -0.43
C LYS A 179 -6.50 22.85 -0.42
N VAL A 180 -7.25 22.07 0.37
CA VAL A 180 -8.69 22.30 0.59
C VAL A 180 -8.94 23.64 1.25
N ILE A 181 -8.13 24.01 2.26
CA ILE A 181 -8.22 25.32 2.93
C ILE A 181 -7.91 26.46 1.97
N GLU A 182 -6.86 26.33 1.16
CA GLU A 182 -6.44 27.33 0.15
C GLU A 182 -7.57 27.64 -0.85
N HIS A 183 -8.27 26.61 -1.33
CA HIS A 183 -9.37 26.78 -2.27
C HIS A 183 -10.69 27.19 -1.61
N GLY A 184 -10.86 26.98 -0.30
CA GLY A 184 -12.08 27.30 0.45
C GLY A 184 -13.29 26.45 0.09
N GLN A 185 -13.11 25.35 -0.65
CA GLN A 185 -14.18 24.47 -1.12
C GLN A 185 -13.71 23.01 -1.22
N PHE A 186 -14.66 22.09 -1.06
CA PHE A 186 -14.43 20.67 -1.28
C PHE A 186 -14.77 20.32 -2.72
N TYR A 187 -13.77 19.87 -3.49
CA TYR A 187 -14.00 19.38 -4.85
C TYR A 187 -14.53 17.94 -4.86
N GLY A 188 -14.90 17.49 -6.06
CA GLY A 188 -15.40 16.15 -6.32
C GLY A 188 -16.93 16.07 -6.43
N SER A 189 -17.41 14.90 -6.81
CA SER A 189 -18.81 14.61 -7.08
C SER A 189 -19.22 13.30 -6.42
N ILE A 190 -20.53 13.11 -6.21
CA ILE A 190 -21.08 11.87 -5.65
C ILE A 190 -20.81 10.67 -6.57
N LYS A 191 -20.75 10.88 -7.89
CA LYS A 191 -20.65 9.83 -8.91
C LYS A 191 -19.23 9.66 -9.49
N GLY A 192 -18.26 10.35 -8.91
CA GLY A 192 -16.90 10.45 -9.43
C GLY A 192 -16.85 11.18 -10.77
N ILE A 193 -15.84 10.85 -11.57
CA ILE A 193 -15.66 11.39 -12.92
C ILE A 193 -16.94 11.30 -13.77
N SER A 194 -17.23 12.33 -14.54
CA SER A 194 -18.37 12.35 -15.46
C SER A 194 -18.00 11.86 -16.86
N VAL A 195 -18.99 11.35 -17.61
CA VAL A 195 -18.84 11.07 -19.04
C VAL A 195 -18.77 12.41 -19.77
N THR A 196 -17.75 12.59 -20.59
CA THR A 196 -17.51 13.82 -21.36
C THR A 196 -17.27 13.47 -22.84
N ASN A 197 -17.09 14.48 -23.70
CA ASN A 197 -16.75 14.25 -25.11
C ASN A 197 -15.42 13.49 -25.28
N THR A 198 -14.53 13.51 -24.27
CA THR A 198 -13.23 12.82 -24.29
C THR A 198 -13.20 11.55 -23.44
N LEU A 199 -14.24 11.31 -22.62
CA LEU A 199 -14.34 10.14 -21.74
C LEU A 199 -15.68 9.43 -21.95
N THR A 200 -15.62 8.30 -22.65
CA THR A 200 -16.78 7.46 -22.97
C THR A 200 -17.28 6.67 -21.76
N THR A 201 -18.54 6.21 -21.81
CA THR A 201 -19.12 5.34 -20.77
C THR A 201 -18.29 4.07 -20.54
N ALA A 202 -17.78 3.44 -21.60
CA ALA A 202 -16.96 2.24 -21.49
C ALA A 202 -15.65 2.51 -20.74
N GLN A 203 -14.99 3.65 -21.03
CA GLN A 203 -13.79 4.07 -20.30
C GLN A 203 -14.10 4.39 -18.83
N LYS A 204 -15.25 5.01 -18.53
CA LYS A 204 -15.68 5.22 -17.14
C LYS A 204 -15.81 3.89 -16.40
N VAL A 205 -16.51 2.92 -16.99
CA VAL A 205 -16.68 1.58 -16.40
C VAL A 205 -15.32 0.90 -16.17
N TRP A 206 -14.42 0.97 -17.15
CA TRP A 206 -13.07 0.44 -17.01
C TRP A 206 -12.28 1.08 -15.87
N ARG A 207 -12.36 2.41 -15.71
CA ARG A 207 -11.72 3.14 -14.61
C ARG A 207 -12.31 2.80 -13.25
N ILE A 208 -13.62 2.53 -13.16
CA ILE A 208 -14.26 2.02 -11.94
C ILE A 208 -13.65 0.68 -11.54
N PHE A 209 -13.48 -0.27 -12.47
CA PHE A 209 -12.85 -1.55 -12.18
C PHE A 209 -11.37 -1.40 -11.79
N GLN A 210 -10.63 -0.50 -12.44
CA GLN A 210 -9.26 -0.17 -12.02
C GLN A 210 -9.21 0.39 -10.60
N ALA A 211 -10.11 1.31 -10.25
CA ALA A 211 -10.17 1.89 -8.90
C ALA A 211 -10.52 0.85 -7.83
N LEU A 212 -11.42 -0.10 -8.13
CA LEU A 212 -11.70 -1.21 -7.22
C LEU A 212 -10.48 -2.13 -7.06
N GLY A 213 -9.77 -2.42 -8.15
CA GLY A 213 -8.52 -3.18 -8.11
C GLY A 213 -7.41 -2.49 -7.33
N ASP A 214 -7.28 -1.17 -7.49
CA ASP A 214 -6.33 -0.32 -6.76
C ASP A 214 -6.64 -0.28 -5.26
N ILE A 215 -7.92 -0.12 -4.87
CA ILE A 215 -8.34 -0.21 -3.46
C ILE A 215 -8.07 -1.61 -2.89
N ALA A 216 -8.36 -2.68 -3.64
CA ALA A 216 -8.05 -4.05 -3.22
C ALA A 216 -6.54 -4.25 -3.02
N PHE A 217 -5.74 -3.74 -3.95
CA PHE A 217 -4.28 -3.78 -3.90
C PHE A 217 -3.71 -2.96 -2.74
N ALA A 218 -4.41 -1.93 -2.25
CA ALA A 218 -3.99 -1.17 -1.07
C ALA A 218 -4.06 -1.98 0.24
N TYR A 219 -4.72 -3.14 0.25
CA TYR A 219 -4.77 -4.06 1.41
C TYR A 219 -4.06 -5.41 1.19
N PRO A 220 -2.80 -5.47 0.71
CA PRO A 220 -2.23 -6.68 0.12
C PRO A 220 -1.48 -7.57 1.14
N TYR A 221 -1.94 -7.76 2.38
CA TYR A 221 -1.18 -8.61 3.33
C TYR A 221 -1.76 -9.99 3.56
N SER A 222 -2.99 -10.28 3.14
CA SER A 222 -3.63 -11.58 3.36
C SER A 222 -2.79 -12.75 2.83
N PHE A 223 -2.01 -12.52 1.77
CA PHE A 223 -1.18 -13.55 1.16
C PHE A 223 0.21 -13.74 1.80
N ILE A 224 0.54 -12.97 2.85
CA ILE A 224 1.75 -13.18 3.69
C ILE A 224 1.42 -13.32 5.18
N VAL A 225 0.13 -13.48 5.54
CA VAL A 225 -0.33 -13.56 6.93
C VAL A 225 0.36 -14.69 7.68
N ILE A 226 0.45 -15.87 7.08
CA ILE A 226 0.98 -17.07 7.70
C ILE A 226 2.48 -16.92 7.94
N GLU A 227 3.19 -16.34 6.98
CA GLU A 227 4.62 -16.06 7.04
C GLU A 227 4.93 -15.02 8.12
N ILE A 228 4.08 -14.01 8.32
CA ILE A 228 4.21 -13.06 9.45
C ILE A 228 3.89 -13.75 10.77
N GLU A 229 2.84 -14.58 10.82
CA GLU A 229 2.43 -15.31 12.02
C GLU A 229 3.51 -16.28 12.51
N ASP A 230 4.27 -16.88 11.60
CA ASP A 230 5.39 -17.76 11.95
C ASP A 230 6.51 -17.07 12.75
N THR A 231 6.59 -15.74 12.68
CA THR A 231 7.54 -14.94 13.47
C THR A 231 7.06 -14.67 14.91
N LEU A 232 5.82 -15.04 15.25
CA LEU A 232 5.25 -14.80 16.56
C LEU A 232 5.76 -15.78 17.62
N LYS A 233 5.74 -15.32 18.87
CA LYS A 233 6.02 -16.18 20.02
C LYS A 233 4.82 -17.11 20.22
N SER A 234 5.08 -18.36 20.62
CA SER A 234 4.03 -19.36 20.85
C SER A 234 3.08 -19.07 22.03
N ALA A 235 3.41 -18.11 22.90
CA ALA A 235 2.57 -17.74 24.05
C ALA A 235 2.35 -16.21 24.11
N PRO A 236 1.09 -15.73 24.15
CA PRO A 236 -0.17 -16.47 23.94
C PRO A 236 -0.25 -17.04 22.50
N PRO A 237 -1.23 -17.93 22.19
CA PRO A 237 -1.36 -18.54 20.87
C PRO A 237 -1.20 -17.55 19.72
N GLU A 238 -0.45 -17.96 18.71
CA GLU A 238 -0.03 -17.16 17.57
C GLU A 238 -1.25 -16.53 16.88
N ASN A 239 -2.30 -17.32 16.65
CA ASN A 239 -3.53 -16.86 15.99
C ASN A 239 -4.23 -15.72 16.76
N ARG A 240 -4.21 -15.75 18.10
CA ARG A 240 -4.79 -14.68 18.94
C ARG A 240 -3.97 -13.41 18.85
N THR A 241 -2.65 -13.55 18.88
CA THR A 241 -1.72 -12.45 18.73
C THR A 241 -1.84 -11.83 17.33
N MET A 242 -1.91 -12.67 16.30
CA MET A 242 -2.02 -12.27 14.90
C MET A 242 -3.35 -11.57 14.63
N LYS A 243 -4.49 -12.13 15.05
CA LYS A 243 -5.81 -11.48 14.92
C LYS A 243 -5.86 -10.12 15.60
N LYS A 244 -5.27 -10.00 16.78
CA LYS A 244 -5.19 -8.71 17.49
C LYS A 244 -4.32 -7.70 16.72
N ALA A 245 -3.16 -8.14 16.22
CA ALA A 245 -2.28 -7.31 15.40
C ALA A 245 -2.96 -6.86 14.11
N SER A 246 -3.58 -7.79 13.38
CA SER A 246 -4.40 -7.55 12.18
C SER A 246 -5.51 -6.53 12.41
N PHE A 247 -6.27 -6.67 13.50
CA PHE A 247 -7.33 -5.72 13.84
C PHE A 247 -6.79 -4.30 14.03
N ILE A 248 -5.72 -4.16 14.82
CA ILE A 248 -5.07 -2.86 15.07
C ILE A 248 -4.52 -2.27 13.76
N SER A 249 -3.75 -3.05 13.01
CA SER A 249 -3.11 -2.59 11.77
C SER A 249 -4.12 -2.18 10.72
N ILE A 250 -5.13 -3.01 10.41
CA ILE A 250 -6.12 -2.65 9.39
C ILE A 250 -6.94 -1.44 9.83
N THR A 251 -7.28 -1.32 11.12
CA THR A 251 -8.02 -0.14 11.62
C THR A 251 -7.20 1.14 11.41
N ILE A 252 -5.93 1.14 11.83
CA ILE A 252 -5.03 2.30 11.66
C ILE A 252 -4.85 2.62 10.17
N THR A 253 -4.55 1.62 9.35
CA THR A 253 -4.33 1.80 7.93
C THR A 253 -5.57 2.32 7.21
N THR A 254 -6.75 1.74 7.48
CA THR A 254 -8.02 2.16 6.87
C THR A 254 -8.34 3.61 7.23
N PHE A 255 -8.08 4.01 8.48
CA PHE A 255 -8.25 5.40 8.91
C PHE A 255 -7.37 6.35 8.10
N PHE A 256 -6.05 6.08 8.00
CA PHE A 256 -5.13 6.89 7.21
C PHE A 256 -5.48 6.89 5.72
N TYR A 257 -5.89 5.75 5.19
CA TYR A 257 -6.30 5.59 3.81
C TYR A 257 -7.50 6.44 3.47
N MET A 258 -8.55 6.39 4.31
CA MET A 258 -9.72 7.24 4.14
C MET A 258 -9.35 8.72 4.22
N LEU A 259 -8.49 9.11 5.16
CA LEU A 259 -8.02 10.49 5.26
C LEU A 259 -7.26 10.95 4.00
N CYS A 260 -6.23 10.22 3.59
CA CYS A 260 -5.45 10.55 2.40
C CYS A 260 -6.29 10.54 1.12
N GLY A 261 -7.13 9.52 0.95
CA GLY A 261 -8.03 9.41 -0.21
C GLY A 261 -9.06 10.53 -0.24
N CYS A 262 -9.77 10.77 0.86
CA CYS A 262 -10.84 11.77 0.93
C CYS A 262 -10.29 13.19 0.82
N PHE A 263 -9.24 13.54 1.57
CA PHE A 263 -8.66 14.89 1.47
C PHE A 263 -7.92 15.10 0.15
N GLY A 264 -7.33 14.06 -0.43
CA GLY A 264 -6.81 14.12 -1.80
C GLY A 264 -7.92 14.37 -2.82
N TYR A 265 -9.06 13.69 -2.70
CA TYR A 265 -10.19 13.93 -3.59
C TYR A 265 -10.84 15.31 -3.37
N ALA A 266 -10.95 15.76 -2.12
CA ALA A 266 -11.41 17.10 -1.79
C ALA A 266 -10.49 18.18 -2.37
N ALA A 267 -9.17 17.94 -2.40
CA ALA A 267 -8.19 18.88 -2.91
C ALA A 267 -8.16 18.97 -4.44
N PHE A 268 -8.39 17.86 -5.15
CA PHE A 268 -8.15 17.77 -6.60
C PHE A 268 -9.39 17.40 -7.45
N GLY A 269 -10.46 16.93 -6.83
CA GLY A 269 -11.68 16.48 -7.52
C GLY A 269 -11.40 15.42 -8.57
N ASP A 270 -12.05 15.55 -9.73
CA ASP A 270 -11.90 14.62 -10.86
C ASP A 270 -10.47 14.55 -11.44
N ASN A 271 -9.62 15.52 -11.09
CA ASN A 271 -8.22 15.60 -11.48
C ASN A 271 -7.26 15.03 -10.42
N ALA A 272 -7.76 14.30 -9.42
CA ALA A 272 -6.91 13.67 -8.41
C ALA A 272 -5.82 12.80 -9.06
N PRO A 273 -4.54 13.01 -8.71
CA PRO A 273 -3.43 12.29 -9.34
C PRO A 273 -3.38 10.84 -8.85
N GLY A 274 -2.87 9.93 -9.70
CA GLY A 274 -2.61 8.54 -9.31
C GLY A 274 -1.50 8.37 -8.26
N ASN A 275 -0.73 9.44 -7.99
CA ASN A 275 0.13 9.54 -6.82
C ASN A 275 -0.13 10.90 -6.17
N LEU A 276 -0.74 10.88 -4.97
CA LEU A 276 -1.14 12.06 -4.22
C LEU A 276 -0.02 13.13 -4.12
N LEU A 277 1.22 12.72 -3.87
CA LEU A 277 2.34 13.65 -3.72
C LEU A 277 2.70 14.39 -5.02
N THR A 278 2.35 13.84 -6.17
CA THR A 278 2.60 14.51 -7.46
C THR A 278 1.62 15.66 -7.74
N GLY A 279 0.45 15.67 -7.09
CA GLY A 279 -0.59 16.68 -7.29
C GLY A 279 -0.27 18.04 -6.65
N PHE A 280 0.56 18.07 -5.61
CA PHE A 280 0.91 19.31 -4.92
C PHE A 280 1.89 20.20 -5.71
N GLY A 281 2.42 19.69 -6.83
CA GLY A 281 3.41 20.39 -7.64
C GLY A 281 4.75 20.50 -6.92
N PHE A 282 5.81 20.85 -7.64
CA PHE A 282 7.16 21.04 -7.06
C PHE A 282 7.31 22.43 -6.44
N TYR A 283 6.27 22.91 -5.75
CA TYR A 283 6.22 24.24 -5.15
C TYR A 283 6.56 24.18 -3.67
N GLU A 284 6.84 25.34 -3.08
CA GLU A 284 7.25 25.46 -1.67
C GLU A 284 6.18 24.89 -0.69
N PRO A 285 6.57 24.14 0.36
CA PRO A 285 7.95 23.77 0.70
C PRO A 285 8.46 22.54 -0.08
N TYR A 286 9.38 22.74 -1.03
CA TYR A 286 9.89 21.67 -1.91
C TYR A 286 10.61 20.56 -1.10
N TRP A 287 11.30 20.94 -0.02
CA TRP A 287 12.01 20.03 0.87
C TRP A 287 11.07 19.02 1.55
N LEU A 288 9.82 19.41 1.82
CA LEU A 288 8.85 18.54 2.48
C LEU A 288 8.36 17.44 1.53
N ILE A 289 8.17 17.80 0.25
CA ILE A 289 7.84 16.86 -0.82
C ILE A 289 9.02 15.93 -1.08
N ASP A 290 10.25 16.45 -1.09
CA ASP A 290 11.46 15.64 -1.23
C ASP A 290 11.61 14.64 -0.09
N PHE A 291 11.39 15.09 1.15
CA PHE A 291 11.41 14.23 2.33
C PHE A 291 10.34 13.14 2.24
N ALA A 292 9.11 13.47 1.86
CA ALA A 292 8.04 12.48 1.68
C ALA A 292 8.39 11.43 0.61
N ASN A 293 8.97 11.85 -0.52
CA ASN A 293 9.42 10.92 -1.56
C ASN A 293 10.62 10.06 -1.12
N ALA A 294 11.52 10.60 -0.31
CA ALA A 294 12.60 9.82 0.29
C ALA A 294 12.05 8.77 1.27
N CYS A 295 11.06 9.13 2.09
CA CYS A 295 10.35 8.19 2.97
C CYS A 295 9.72 7.05 2.15
N ILE A 296 9.06 7.34 1.03
CA ILE A 296 8.51 6.29 0.15
C ILE A 296 9.62 5.36 -0.32
N ALA A 297 10.73 5.90 -0.84
CA ALA A 297 11.83 5.08 -1.35
C ALA A 297 12.38 4.15 -0.25
N VAL A 298 12.61 4.66 0.97
CA VAL A 298 13.12 3.87 2.11
C VAL A 298 12.10 2.83 2.57
N HIS A 299 10.81 3.19 2.65
CA HIS A 299 9.76 2.24 3.01
C HIS A 299 9.72 1.07 2.04
N LEU A 300 9.71 1.32 0.74
CA LEU A 300 9.59 0.26 -0.26
C LEU A 300 10.75 -0.75 -0.23
N VAL A 301 11.92 -0.36 0.29
CA VAL A 301 13.03 -1.29 0.59
C VAL A 301 12.61 -2.28 1.68
N GLY A 302 12.03 -1.79 2.78
CA GLY A 302 11.58 -2.63 3.88
C GLY A 302 10.25 -3.36 3.64
N ALA A 303 9.41 -2.88 2.72
CA ALA A 303 8.18 -3.56 2.33
C ALA A 303 8.41 -4.69 1.32
N TYR A 304 9.48 -4.62 0.53
CA TYR A 304 9.87 -5.71 -0.38
C TYR A 304 10.39 -6.93 0.36
N GLN A 305 11.10 -6.69 1.47
CA GLN A 305 11.71 -7.71 2.31
C GLN A 305 10.65 -8.44 3.13
#